data_AF-A0A5K1AD51-F1
#
_entry.id   AF-A0A5K1AD51-F1
#
_cell.length_a   1.000
_cell.length_b   1.000
_cell.length_c   1.000
_cell.angle_alpha   90.00
_cell.angle_beta   90.00
_cell.angle_gamma   90.00
#
_symmetry.space_group_name_H-M   'P 1'
#
loop_
_entity.id
_entity.type
_entity.pdbx_description
1 polymer ?
#
loop_
_entity_poly.entity_id
_entity_poly.type
_entity_poly.pdbx_seq_one_letter_code
_entity_poly.pdbx_strand_id
1 'polypeptide(L)' 'NHFFILLEGEATGRLLKYDPYTRTTSIVLDGLAFPNGVQISKDHTYLLFTETTNS' A
#
# COMPACT_ATOMS: atom_id res chain seq x y z
N ASN A 1 15.68 5.63 8.14
CA ASN A 1 15.26 5.27 9.52
C ASN A 1 13.91 4.55 9.47
N HIS A 2 13.83 3.39 8.79
CA HIS A 2 12.57 2.65 8.57
C HIS A 2 12.23 1.67 9.72
N PHE A 3 13.15 1.49 10.66
CA PHE A 3 13.05 0.50 11.74
C PHE A 3 11.97 0.86 12.78
N PHE A 4 11.71 2.16 12.99
CA PHE A 4 10.69 2.63 13.93
C PHE A 4 9.25 2.41 13.42
N ILE A 5 9.01 2.56 12.10
CA ILE A 5 7.69 2.32 11.49
C ILE A 5 7.26 0.85 11.68
N LEU A 6 8.22 -0.08 11.64
CA LEU A 6 8.00 -1.50 11.94
C LEU A 6 7.66 -1.76 13.41
N LEU A 7 8.19 -0.97 14.34
CA LEU A 7 8.07 -1.20 15.78
C LEU A 7 6.79 -0.57 16.38
N GLU A 8 6.36 0.58 15.84
CA GLU A 8 5.21 1.33 16.36
C GLU A 8 3.86 0.89 15.78
N GLY A 9 3.86 0.07 14.72
CA GLY A 9 2.61 -0.38 14.08
C GLY A 9 1.80 0.77 13.47
N GLU A 10 2.45 1.90 13.18
CA GLU A 10 1.76 3.10 12.73
C GLU A 10 1.18 2.89 11.33
N ALA A 11 -0.15 2.89 11.25
CA ALA A 11 -0.93 2.61 10.05
C ALA A 11 -1.03 3.84 9.13
N THR A 12 0.12 4.34 8.64
CA THR A 12 0.19 5.52 7.75
C THR A 12 0.43 5.16 6.28
N GLY A 13 0.53 3.87 5.97
CA GLY A 13 0.73 3.38 4.62
C GLY A 13 -0.48 3.63 3.73
N ARG A 14 -0.21 3.86 2.44
CA ARG A 14 -1.25 4.13 1.43
C ARG A 14 -0.98 3.34 0.16
N LEU A 15 -2.04 2.82 -0.44
CA LEU A 15 -2.01 2.29 -1.80
C LEU A 15 -2.50 3.36 -2.77
N LEU A 16 -1.67 3.68 -3.76
CA LEU A 16 -1.94 4.74 -4.73
C LEU A 16 -2.14 4.16 -6.13
N LYS A 17 -3.09 4.74 -6.86
CA LYS A 17 -3.26 4.51 -8.30
C LYS A 17 -2.77 5.73 -9.06
N TYR A 18 -1.85 5.52 -9.99
CA TYR A 18 -1.35 6.53 -10.90
C TYR A 18 -1.96 6.33 -12.30
N ASP A 19 -2.51 7.40 -12.86
CA ASP A 19 -2.94 7.45 -14.27
C ASP A 19 -1.89 8.23 -15.08
N PRO A 20 -1.16 7.59 -16.01
CA PRO A 20 -0.11 8.25 -16.78
C PRO A 20 -0.64 9.24 -17.84
N TYR A 21 -1.90 9.12 -18.27
CA TYR A 21 -2.47 9.99 -19.30
C TYR A 21 -2.87 11.34 -18.71
N THR A 22 -3.52 11.32 -17.55
CA THR A 22 -3.94 12.53 -16.83
C THR A 22 -2.89 13.04 -15.85
N ARG A 23 -1.86 12.23 -15.57
CA ARG A 23 -0.81 12.47 -14.56
C ARG A 23 -1.38 12.66 -13.15
N THR A 24 -2.50 12.00 -12.86
CA THR A 24 -3.16 12.09 -11.55
C THR A 24 -2.85 10.87 -10.70
N THR A 25 -2.58 11.12 -9.43
CA THR A 25 -2.48 10.07 -8.40
C THR A 25 -3.71 10.13 -7.51
N SER A 26 -4.31 8.97 -7.24
CA SER A 26 -5.47 8.83 -6.34
C SER A 26 -5.18 7.78 -5.28
N ILE A 27 -5.79 7.94 -4.10
CA ILE A 27 -5.69 6.97 -3.01
C ILE A 27 -6.73 5.87 -3.25
N VAL A 28 -6.28 4.62 -3.26
CA VAL A 28 -7.14 3.43 -3.38
C VAL A 28 -7.45 2.83 -2.02
N LEU A 29 -6.44 2.77 -1.15
CA LEU A 29 -6.54 2.35 0.25
C LEU A 29 -5.62 3.22 1.11
N ASP A 30 -6.06 3.51 2.33
CA ASP A 30 -5.35 4.31 3.33
C ASP A 30 -5.37 3.56 4.67
N GLY A 31 -4.51 3.95 5.60
CA GLY A 31 -4.46 3.35 6.93
C GLY A 31 -3.77 1.99 6.96
N LEU A 32 -2.80 1.74 6.08
CA LEU A 32 -2.13 0.45 5.98
C LEU A 32 -0.94 0.35 6.94
N ALA A 33 -0.85 -0.75 7.68
CA ALA A 33 0.22 -1.03 8.64
C ALA A 33 1.44 -1.64 7.93
N PHE A 34 2.40 -0.79 7.59
CA PHE A 34 3.62 -1.16 6.88
C PHE A 34 3.35 -2.06 5.66
N PRO A 35 2.64 -1.56 4.62
CA PRO A 35 2.40 -2.32 3.41
C PRO A 35 3.74 -2.56 2.69
N ASN A 36 4.18 -3.81 2.61
CA ASN A 36 5.52 -4.17 2.16
C ASN A 36 5.55 -4.90 0.81
N GLY A 37 4.39 -5.20 0.25
CA GLY A 37 4.25 -5.89 -1.04
C GLY A 37 2.93 -5.57 -1.70
N VAL A 38 2.95 -5.57 -3.04
CA VAL A 38 1.78 -5.32 -3.88
C VAL A 38 1.90 -6.11 -5.19
N GLN A 39 0.82 -6.74 -5.63
CA GLN A 39 0.74 -7.46 -6.91
C GLN A 39 -0.66 -7.29 -7.52
N ILE A 40 -0.73 -7.13 -8.84
CA ILE A 40 -1.99 -7.02 -9.58
C ILE A 40 -2.27 -8.36 -10.28
N SER A 41 -3.55 -8.74 -10.36
CA SER A 41 -3.97 -9.92 -11.12
C SER A 41 -3.70 -9.75 -12.61
N LYS A 42 -3.48 -10.86 -13.34
CA LYS A 42 -3.17 -10.79 -14.79
C LYS A 42 -4.30 -10.17 -15.61
N ASP A 43 -5.54 -10.37 -15.17
CA ASP A 43 -6.77 -9.85 -15.76
C ASP A 43 -7.18 -8.47 -15.19
N HIS A 44 -6.38 -7.89 -14.28
CA HIS A 44 -6.61 -6.58 -13.67
C HIS A 44 -7.93 -6.44 -12.90
N THR A 45 -8.50 -7.54 -12.42
CA THR A 45 -9.76 -7.56 -11.67
C THR A 45 -9.56 -7.48 -10.16
N TYR A 46 -8.39 -7.84 -9.65
CA TYR A 46 -8.05 -7.73 -8.23
C TYR A 46 -6.57 -7.39 -8.00
N LEU A 47 -6.27 -6.96 -6.78
CA LEU A 47 -4.90 -6.79 -6.32
C LEU A 47 -4.69 -7.53 -5.00
N LEU A 48 -3.47 -7.94 -4.74
CA LEU A 48 -3.00 -8.48 -3.48
C LEU A 48 -1.99 -7.51 -2.88
N PHE A 49 -2.05 -7.31 -1.57
CA PHE A 49 -1.05 -6.57 -0.82
C PHE A 49 -0.71 -7.31 0.48
N THR A 50 0.46 -7.04 1.03
CA THR A 50 0.94 -7.64 2.27
C THR A 50 1.24 -6.56 3.30
N GLU A 51 0.79 -6.78 4.54
CA GLU A 51 1.04 -5.91 5.69
C GLU A 51 1.84 -6.66 6.74
N THR A 52 2.67 -5.93 7.49
CA THR A 52 3.37 -6.49 8.65
C THR A 52 2.77 -5.86 9.89
N THR A 53 1.87 -6.59 10.53
CA THR A 53 1.28 -6.22 11.81
C THR A 53 1.88 -7.11 12.89
N ASN A 54 2.41 -6.50 13.96
CA ASN A 54 2.51 -7.19 15.25
C ASN A 54 1.05 -7.38 15.72
N SER A 55 0.51 -8.60 15.61
CA SER A 55 -0.81 -8.90 16.18
C SER A 55 -0.80 -8.76 17.71
#